data_AF-X1IYS2-F1
#
_entry.id   AF-X1IYS2-F1
#
_cell.length_a   1.000
_cell.length_b   1.000
_cell.length_c   1.000
_cell.angle_alpha   90.00
_cell.angle_beta   90.00
_cell.angle_gamma   90.00
#
_symmetry.space_group_name_H-M   'P 1'
#
loop_
_entity.id
_entity.type
_entity.pdbx_description
1 polymer ?
#
loop_
_entity_poly.entity_id
_entity_poly.type
_entity_poly.pdbx_seq_one_letter_code
_entity_poly.pdbx_strand_id
1 'polypeptide(L)'
;MTIIFFIKSSTVDISKYTIKDIPGSSGRLDVISRCVLAAILGKGNFEKDIQIHLFLDRYGTFIFDPENLDFDIFPKNEILFTDYFVANP
;
A
#
# COMPACT_ATOMS: atom_id res chain seq x y z
N MET A 1 9.67 -14.58 -13.13
CA MET A 1 10.42 -13.38 -13.56
C MET A 1 9.75 -12.24 -12.85
N THR A 2 10.46 -11.58 -11.95
CA THR A 2 9.84 -10.59 -11.06
C THR A 2 9.45 -9.32 -11.84
N ILE A 3 8.20 -8.90 -11.69
CA ILE A 3 7.67 -7.63 -12.19
C ILE A 3 7.69 -6.63 -11.03
N ILE A 4 8.32 -5.48 -11.24
CA ILE A 4 8.43 -4.42 -10.24
C ILE A 4 7.62 -3.20 -10.69
N PHE A 5 6.67 -2.78 -9.86
CA PHE A 5 5.92 -1.53 -10.04
C PHE A 5 6.52 -0.41 -9.20
N PHE A 6 6.64 0.78 -9.80
CA PHE A 6 7.06 1.98 -9.10
C PHE A 6 5.89 2.94 -8.98
N ILE A 7 5.57 3.36 -7.77
CA ILE A 7 4.52 4.33 -7.48
C ILE A 7 5.14 5.52 -6.76
N LYS A 8 4.98 6.72 -7.30
CA LYS A 8 5.41 7.95 -6.64
C LYS A 8 4.20 8.77 -6.22
N SER A 9 4.19 9.27 -5.00
CA SER A 9 3.22 10.25 -4.54
C SER A 9 3.88 11.42 -3.83
N SER A 10 3.57 12.63 -4.31
CA SER A 10 3.94 13.89 -3.68
C SER A 10 2.83 14.46 -2.79
N THR A 11 1.65 13.82 -2.78
CA THR A 11 0.45 14.35 -2.12
C THR A 11 0.09 13.62 -0.83
N VAL A 12 0.51 12.36 -0.67
CA VAL A 12 0.16 11.57 0.51
C VAL A 12 0.62 12.27 1.79
N ASP A 13 -0.29 12.33 2.75
CA ASP A 13 -0.06 12.96 4.05
C ASP A 13 -0.66 12.12 5.17
N ILE A 14 0.07 11.12 5.68
CA ILE A 14 -0.42 10.19 6.69
C ILE A 14 -0.77 10.89 8.01
N SER A 15 -0.15 12.04 8.32
CA SER A 15 -0.49 12.82 9.52
C SER A 15 -1.90 13.41 9.49
N LYS A 16 -2.55 13.42 8.32
CA LYS A 16 -3.94 13.85 8.12
C LYS A 16 -4.90 12.69 7.92
N TYR A 17 -4.43 11.45 8.10
CA TYR A 17 -5.23 10.27 7.89
C TYR A 17 -6.48 10.27 8.77
N THR A 18 -7.63 10.07 8.13
CA THR A 18 -8.85 9.66 8.80
C THR A 18 -9.53 8.59 7.97
N ILE A 19 -10.01 7.53 8.63
CA ILE A 19 -10.71 6.41 7.97
C ILE A 19 -11.93 6.88 7.15
N LYS A 20 -12.54 8.01 7.52
CA LYS A 20 -13.70 8.59 6.84
C LYS A 20 -13.34 9.41 5.60
N ASP A 21 -12.07 9.79 5.43
CA ASP A 21 -11.60 10.63 4.33
C ASP A 21 -10.18 10.24 3.90
N ILE A 22 -10.02 8.97 3.55
CA ILE A 22 -8.78 8.44 2.96
C ILE A 22 -8.39 9.18 1.67
N PRO A 23 -9.31 9.52 0.74
CA PRO A 23 -8.93 10.19 -0.49
C PRO A 23 -8.53 11.66 -0.29
N GLY A 24 -9.31 12.43 0.48
CA GLY A 24 -9.14 13.87 0.59
C GLY A 24 -7.94 14.25 1.44
N SER A 25 -8.16 14.26 2.75
CA SER A 25 -7.19 14.70 3.75
C SER A 25 -5.87 13.92 3.72
N SER A 26 -5.90 12.63 3.41
CA SER A 26 -4.70 11.77 3.33
C SER A 26 -3.96 11.85 1.99
N GLY A 27 -4.43 12.67 1.05
CA GLY A 27 -3.70 12.96 -0.19
C GLY A 27 -3.68 11.81 -1.19
N ARG A 28 -4.84 11.20 -1.42
CA ARG A 28 -5.05 10.04 -2.32
C ARG A 28 -4.41 8.73 -1.86
N LEU A 29 -4.31 8.53 -0.55
CA LEU A 29 -3.86 7.26 0.03
C LEU A 29 -4.75 6.07 -0.41
N ASP A 30 -6.02 6.34 -0.73
CA ASP A 30 -6.98 5.39 -1.28
C ASP A 30 -6.48 4.76 -2.60
N VAL A 31 -5.91 5.58 -3.48
CA VAL A 31 -5.36 5.12 -4.76
C VAL A 31 -4.14 4.23 -4.53
N ILE A 32 -3.22 4.66 -3.66
CA ILE A 32 -2.03 3.87 -3.31
C ILE A 32 -2.42 2.51 -2.75
N SER A 33 -3.37 2.48 -1.81
CA SER A 33 -3.86 1.25 -1.22
C SER A 33 -4.43 0.30 -2.27
N ARG A 34 -5.31 0.78 -3.15
CA ARG A 34 -5.89 -0.05 -4.21
C ARG A 34 -4.83 -0.56 -5.18
N CYS A 35 -3.85 0.26 -5.54
CA CYS A 35 -2.73 -0.18 -6.38
C CYS A 35 -1.92 -1.28 -5.71
N VAL A 36 -1.60 -1.14 -4.42
CA VAL A 36 -0.85 -2.15 -3.68
C VAL A 36 -1.63 -3.45 -3.62
N LEU A 37 -2.88 -3.40 -3.14
CA LEU A 37 -3.75 -4.57 -3.01
C LEU A 37 -3.98 -5.28 -4.34
N ALA A 38 -4.24 -4.54 -5.42
CA ALA A 38 -4.53 -5.11 -6.73
C ALA A 38 -3.33 -5.81 -7.36
N ALA A 39 -2.11 -5.36 -7.07
CA ALA A 39 -0.90 -5.94 -7.62
C ALA A 39 -0.39 -7.13 -6.80
N ILE A 40 -0.52 -7.13 -5.47
CA ILE A 40 0.03 -8.21 -4.64
C ILE A 40 -0.98 -9.31 -4.31
N LEU A 41 -2.28 -9.05 -4.31
CA LEU A 41 -3.28 -10.05 -3.94
C LEU A 41 -3.70 -10.89 -5.14
N GLY A 42 -3.43 -12.19 -5.06
CA GLY A 42 -3.92 -13.19 -5.99
C GLY A 42 -5.11 -13.97 -5.45
N LYS A 43 -5.47 -15.06 -6.11
CA LYS A 43 -6.57 -15.93 -5.68
C LYS A 43 -6.15 -16.81 -4.50
N GLY A 44 -6.42 -16.35 -3.29
CA GLY A 44 -6.18 -17.09 -2.04
C GLY A 44 -4.72 -17.16 -1.60
N ASN A 45 -3.83 -16.39 -2.24
CA ASN A 45 -2.44 -16.19 -1.85
C ASN A 45 -1.92 -14.86 -2.45
N PHE A 46 -0.67 -14.48 -2.19
CA PHE A 46 -0.01 -13.38 -2.88
C PHE A 46 0.47 -13.78 -4.28
N GLU A 47 0.55 -12.79 -5.17
CA GLU A 47 1.23 -12.87 -6.46
C GLU A 47 2.75 -12.76 -6.25
N LYS A 48 3.44 -13.89 -6.07
CA LYS A 48 4.86 -13.94 -5.65
C LYS A 48 5.86 -13.35 -6.64
N ASP A 49 5.50 -13.21 -7.90
CA ASP A 49 6.34 -12.60 -8.92
C ASP A 49 6.19 -11.06 -8.99
N ILE A 50 5.44 -10.43 -8.08
CA ILE A 50 5.18 -8.98 -8.10
C ILE A 50 5.79 -8.28 -6.89
N GLN A 51 6.46 -7.15 -7.13
CA GLN A 51 6.96 -6.26 -6.08
C GLN A 51 6.51 -4.82 -6.36
N ILE A 52 6.29 -4.04 -5.30
CA ILE A 52 5.94 -2.61 -5.42
C ILE A 52 6.91 -1.77 -4.61
N HIS A 53 7.43 -0.73 -5.25
CA HIS A 53 8.26 0.30 -4.64
C HIS A 53 7.46 1.60 -4.61
N LEU A 54 7.06 2.02 -3.42
CA LEU A 54 6.26 3.20 -3.17
C LEU A 54 7.16 4.33 -2.63
N PHE A 55 7.28 5.42 -3.38
CA PHE A 55 8.02 6.61 -2.98
C PHE A 55 7.03 7.69 -2.52
N LEU A 56 7.05 8.00 -1.23
CA LEU A 56 6.30 9.08 -0.63
C LEU A 56 7.26 10.22 -0.30
N ASP A 57 7.09 11.38 -0.93
CA ASP A 57 8.04 12.50 -0.80
C ASP A 57 8.29 12.93 0.67
N ARG A 58 7.30 12.72 1.56
CA ARG A 58 7.38 13.06 3.00
C ARG A 58 7.81 11.91 3.91
N TYR A 59 7.71 10.67 3.44
CA TYR A 59 7.80 9.48 4.30
C TYR A 59 8.83 8.46 3.81
N GLY A 60 9.50 8.72 2.69
CA GLY A 60 10.55 7.86 2.16
C GLY A 60 10.00 6.75 1.25
N THR A 61 10.67 5.60 1.26
CA THR A 61 10.37 4.50 0.34
C THR A 61 9.85 3.28 1.10
N PHE A 62 8.77 2.71 0.60
CA PHE A 62 8.16 1.49 1.11
C PHE A 62 8.24 0.41 0.05
N ILE A 63 8.61 -0.80 0.46
CA ILE A 63 8.73 -1.95 -0.43
C ILE A 63 7.70 -2.99 0.00
N PHE A 64 6.77 -3.31 -0.89
CA PHE A 64 5.84 -4.42 -0.74
C PHE A 64 6.36 -5.60 -1.54
N ASP A 65 6.93 -6.57 -0.83
CA ASP A 65 7.47 -7.81 -1.37
C ASP A 65 6.72 -8.98 -0.75
N PRO A 66 5.88 -9.71 -1.52
CA PRO A 66 5.15 -10.88 -1.08
C PRO A 66 5.97 -11.94 -0.35
N GLU A 67 7.28 -12.08 -0.62
CA GLU A 67 8.13 -13.05 0.07
C GLU A 67 8.40 -12.67 1.54
N ASN A 68 8.28 -11.37 1.86
CA ASN A 68 8.52 -10.82 3.18
C ASN A 68 7.22 -10.47 3.93
N LEU A 69 6.06 -10.88 3.40
CA LEU A 69 4.74 -10.61 3.97
C LEU A 69 4.06 -11.91 4.41
N ASP A 70 3.28 -11.83 5.48
CA ASP A 70 2.42 -12.93 5.93
C ASP A 70 1.00 -12.73 5.38
N PHE A 71 0.56 -13.69 4.55
CA PHE A 71 -0.72 -13.62 3.87
C PHE A 71 -1.92 -13.63 4.83
N ASP A 72 -1.83 -14.31 5.97
CA ASP A 72 -2.94 -14.52 6.87
C ASP A 72 -3.28 -13.25 7.66
N ILE A 73 -2.29 -12.42 7.94
CA ILE A 73 -2.45 -11.16 8.67
C ILE A 73 -2.52 -9.93 7.76
N PHE A 74 -2.04 -10.03 6.52
CA PHE A 74 -1.97 -8.88 5.64
C PHE A 74 -3.38 -8.37 5.24
N PRO A 75 -3.64 -7.06 5.34
CA PRO A 75 -4.97 -6.49 5.08
C PRO A 75 -5.43 -6.71 3.64
N LYS A 76 -6.70 -7.10 3.46
CA LYS A 76 -7.28 -7.50 2.16
C LYS A 76 -8.24 -6.49 1.55
N ASN A 77 -8.42 -5.32 2.16
CA ASN A 77 -9.25 -4.25 1.63
C ASN A 77 -8.64 -2.89 1.93
N GLU A 78 -9.12 -1.87 1.22
CA GLU A 78 -8.59 -0.50 1.28
C GLU A 78 -8.54 0.04 2.70
N ILE A 79 -9.64 -0.05 3.43
CA ILE A 79 -9.78 0.51 4.78
C ILE A 79 -8.75 -0.11 5.72
N LEU A 80 -8.68 -1.44 5.77
CA LEU A 80 -7.74 -2.15 6.63
C LEU A 80 -6.29 -1.90 6.22
N PHE A 81 -6.03 -1.79 4.92
CA PHE A 81 -4.68 -1.55 4.42
C PHE A 81 -4.19 -0.16 4.80
N THR A 82 -5.03 0.87 4.61
CA THR A 82 -4.63 2.23 4.96
C THR A 82 -4.44 2.41 6.46
N ASP A 83 -5.26 1.73 7.28
CA ASP A 83 -5.09 1.75 8.73
C ASP A 83 -3.78 1.08 9.17
N TYR A 84 -3.51 -0.11 8.62
CA TYR A 84 -2.26 -0.83 8.83
C TYR A 84 -1.02 -0.02 8.40
N PHE A 85 -1.08 0.60 7.22
CA PHE A 85 0.02 1.37 6.65
C PHE A 85 0.34 2.62 7.49
N VAL A 86 -0.68 3.33 7.98
CA VAL A 86 -0.48 4.53 8.81
C VAL A 86 0.03 4.16 10.21
N ALA A 87 -0.35 3.00 10.74
CA ALA A 87 0.17 2.50 12.02
C ALA A 87 1.63 2.03 11.95
N ASN A 88 2.14 1.70 10.75
CA ASN A 88 3.50 1.19 10.52
C ASN A 88 4.17 1.91 9.32
N PRO A 89 4.41 3.23 9.41
CA PRO A 89 5.02 4.01 8.33
C PRO A 89 6.55 3.93 8.34
#